data_AF-A0A355BZ83-F1
#
_entry.id   AF-A0A355BZ83-F1
#
_cell.length_a   1.000
_cell.length_b   1.000
_cell.length_c   1.000
_cell.angle_alpha   90.00
_cell.angle_beta   90.00
_cell.angle_gamma   90.00
#
_symmetry.space_group_name_H-M   'P 1'
#
loop_
_entity.id
_entity.type
_entity.pdbx_description
1 polymer ?
#
loop_
_entity_poly.entity_id
_entity_poly.type
_entity_poly.pdbx_seq_one_letter_code
_entity_poly.pdbx_strand_id
1 'polypeptide(L)'
;MTHKGTATFIAQRTSAVILLPLAVWFLAGAVAHAGATYNEMRTWLATPLNAVLMGAFLLAGAFHMRIGLDEIIDDYIGAGA
;
A
#
# COMPACT_ATOMS: atom_id res chain seq x y z
N MET A 1 -9.11 23.32 -5.67
CA MET A 1 -7.69 23.23 -6.11
C MET A 1 -7.67 22.68 -7.54
N THR A 2 -7.65 23.54 -8.55
CA THR A 2 -8.13 23.24 -9.92
C THR A 2 -7.07 22.75 -10.92
N HIS A 3 -6.09 21.95 -10.48
CA HIS A 3 -5.17 21.24 -11.39
C HIS A 3 -4.72 19.88 -10.83
N LYS A 4 -5.65 18.96 -10.51
CA LYS A 4 -5.31 17.53 -10.41
C LYS A 4 -5.04 17.01 -11.82
N GLY A 5 -3.77 16.86 -12.16
CA GLY A 5 -3.32 16.58 -13.52
C GLY A 5 -3.27 15.08 -13.86
N THR A 6 -3.15 14.79 -15.15
CA THR A 6 -2.89 13.45 -15.72
C THR A 6 -1.78 12.68 -14.99
N ALA A 7 -0.80 13.39 -14.43
CA ALA A 7 0.28 12.79 -13.64
C ALA A 7 -0.21 12.09 -12.35
N THR A 8 -1.09 12.71 -11.56
CA THR A 8 -1.65 12.09 -10.34
C THR A 8 -2.51 10.89 -10.70
N PHE A 9 -3.31 11.02 -11.77
CA PHE A 9 -4.10 9.91 -12.30
C PHE A 9 -3.19 8.71 -12.61
N ILE A 10 -2.14 8.91 -13.43
CA ILE A 10 -1.19 7.85 -13.80
C ILE A 10 -0.50 7.29 -12.54
N ALA A 11 0.00 8.14 -11.64
CA ALA A 11 0.69 7.72 -10.43
C ALA A 11 -0.15 6.79 -9.53
N GLN A 12 -1.45 7.06 -9.41
CA GLN A 12 -2.37 6.21 -8.65
C GLN A 12 -2.53 4.81 -9.27
N ARG A 13 -2.57 4.70 -10.62
CA ARG A 13 -2.68 3.40 -11.31
C ARG A 13 -1.36 2.65 -11.29
N THR A 14 -0.24 3.36 -11.49
CA THR A 14 1.10 2.76 -11.38
C THR A 14 1.32 2.18 -9.98
N SER A 15 0.97 2.92 -8.93
CA SER A 15 1.07 2.39 -7.55
C SER A 15 0.13 1.21 -7.32
N ALA A 16 -1.08 1.19 -7.90
CA ALA A 16 -1.98 0.04 -7.84
C ALA A 16 -1.41 -1.21 -8.52
N VAL A 17 -0.78 -1.06 -9.70
CA VAL A 17 -0.13 -2.17 -10.43
C VAL A 17 1.05 -2.74 -9.64
N ILE A 18 1.80 -1.90 -8.92
CA ILE A 18 2.87 -2.36 -8.01
C ILE A 18 2.29 -3.04 -6.77
N LEU A 19 1.22 -2.47 -6.20
CA LEU A 19 0.60 -2.99 -4.99
C LEU A 19 -0.12 -4.32 -5.20
N LEU A 20 -0.70 -4.57 -6.38
CA LEU A 20 -1.43 -5.81 -6.64
C LEU A 20 -0.59 -7.08 -6.37
N PRO A 21 0.61 -7.28 -6.97
CA PRO A 21 1.43 -8.45 -6.67
C PRO A 21 1.96 -8.44 -5.23
N LEU A 22 2.30 -7.27 -4.67
CA LEU A 22 2.76 -7.17 -3.28
C LEU A 22 1.66 -7.54 -2.28
N ALA A 23 0.41 -7.17 -2.55
CA ALA A 23 -0.75 -7.53 -1.75
C ALA A 23 -1.03 -9.03 -1.84
N VAL A 24 -0.94 -9.63 -3.02
CA VAL A 24 -1.07 -11.09 -3.19
C VAL A 24 0.02 -11.83 -2.41
N TRP A 25 1.28 -11.40 -2.53
CA TRP A 25 2.40 -11.96 -1.75
C TRP A 25 2.18 -11.81 -0.24
N PHE A 26 1.77 -10.62 0.22
CA PHE A 26 1.52 -10.35 1.63
C PHE A 26 0.39 -11.23 2.18
N LEU A 27 -0.73 -11.34 1.46
CA LEU A 27 -1.87 -12.17 1.86
C LEU A 27 -1.51 -13.65 1.89
N ALA A 28 -0.82 -14.16 0.86
CA ALA A 28 -0.35 -15.54 0.83
C ALA A 28 0.60 -15.83 1.99
N GLY A 29 1.55 -14.92 2.28
CA GLY A 29 2.45 -15.02 3.42
C GLY A 29 1.72 -14.99 4.76
N ALA A 30 0.77 -14.07 4.94
CA ALA A 30 -0.02 -13.95 6.15
C ALA A 30 -0.88 -15.19 6.43
N VAL A 31 -1.52 -15.76 5.39
CA VAL A 31 -2.30 -17.00 5.50
C VAL A 31 -1.39 -18.18 5.82
N ALA A 32 -0.23 -18.31 5.15
CA ALA A 32 0.71 -19.40 5.39
C ALA A 32 1.31 -19.38 6.81
N HIS A 33 1.40 -18.21 7.44
CA HIS A 33 1.90 -18.04 8.81
C HIS A 33 0.77 -17.79 9.83
N ALA A 34 -0.48 -18.11 9.48
CA ALA A 34 -1.59 -18.02 10.41
C ALA A 34 -1.35 -18.96 11.62
N GLY A 35 -1.35 -18.41 12.83
CA GLY A 35 -1.04 -19.15 14.05
C GLY A 35 0.45 -19.32 14.36
N ALA A 36 1.34 -18.77 13.52
CA ALA A 36 2.77 -18.74 13.82
C ALA A 36 3.07 -17.92 15.08
N THR A 37 4.09 -18.34 15.82
CA THR A 37 4.64 -17.59 16.94
C THR A 37 5.27 -16.28 16.46
N TYR A 38 5.44 -15.33 17.38
CA TYR A 38 6.18 -14.09 17.11
C TYR A 38 7.56 -14.36 16.50
N ASN A 39 8.28 -15.37 16.99
CA ASN A 39 9.63 -15.65 16.53
C ASN A 39 9.66 -16.22 15.10
N GLU A 40 8.70 -17.07 14.73
CA GLU A 40 8.55 -17.60 13.38
C GLU A 40 8.22 -16.48 12.38
N MET A 41 7.26 -15.62 12.73
CA MET A 41 6.90 -14.48 11.88
C MET A 41 8.06 -13.48 11.73
N ARG A 42 8.75 -13.18 12.85
CA ARG A 42 9.96 -12.35 12.83
C ARG A 42 11.03 -12.93 11.92
N THR A 43 11.26 -14.24 12.00
CA THR A 43 12.28 -14.92 11.18
C THR A 43 11.93 -14.85 9.70
N TRP A 44 10.67 -15.08 9.34
CA TRP A 44 10.19 -14.97 7.96
C TRP A 44 10.36 -13.54 7.42
N LEU A 45 9.91 -12.53 8.17
CA LEU A 45 10.05 -11.13 7.77
C LEU A 45 11.50 -10.66 7.72
N ALA A 46 12.39 -11.20 8.56
CA ALA A 46 13.79 -10.81 8.62
C ALA A 46 14.63 -11.33 7.44
N THR A 47 14.09 -12.23 6.60
CA THR A 47 14.79 -12.62 5.38
C THR A 47 14.91 -11.40 4.44
N PRO A 48 16.07 -11.19 3.77
CA PRO A 48 16.30 -9.97 2.99
C PRO A 48 15.22 -9.68 1.95
N LEU A 49 14.74 -10.71 1.24
CA LEU A 49 13.69 -10.56 0.24
C LEU A 49 12.37 -10.11 0.86
N ASN A 50 11.90 -10.76 1.93
CA ASN A 50 10.64 -10.41 2.56
C ASN A 50 10.68 -9.04 3.22
N ALA A 51 11.83 -8.67 3.81
CA ALA A 51 12.04 -7.33 4.35
C ALA A 51 11.90 -6.25 3.26
N VAL A 52 12.50 -6.48 2.08
CA VAL A 52 12.39 -5.56 0.94
C VAL A 52 10.95 -5.50 0.41
N LEU A 53 10.30 -6.64 0.22
CA LEU A 53 8.91 -6.70 -0.27
C LEU A 53 7.94 -6.03 0.72
N MET A 54 8.13 -6.24 2.02
CA MET A 54 7.35 -5.57 3.07
C MET A 54 7.60 -4.06 3.05
N GLY A 55 8.86 -3.62 2.98
CA GLY A 55 9.20 -2.20 2.86
C GLY A 55 8.57 -1.56 1.62
N ALA A 56 8.65 -2.23 0.47
CA ALA A 56 8.02 -1.80 -0.77
C ALA A 56 6.49 -1.72 -0.66
N PHE A 57 5.86 -2.72 -0.03
CA PHE A 57 4.41 -2.73 0.20
C PHE A 57 3.97 -1.55 1.07
N LEU A 58 4.67 -1.29 2.17
CA LEU A 58 4.37 -0.17 3.08
C LEU A 58 4.55 1.18 2.38
N LEU A 59 5.66 1.38 1.67
CA LEU A 59 5.95 2.65 0.98
C LEU A 59 4.99 2.91 -0.19
N ALA A 60 4.78 1.90 -1.05
CA ALA A 60 3.83 2.02 -2.15
C ALA A 60 2.39 2.17 -1.65
N GLY A 61 2.04 1.47 -0.56
CA GLY A 61 0.74 1.52 0.10
C GLY A 61 0.46 2.90 0.67
N ALA A 62 1.41 3.48 1.40
CA ALA A 62 1.30 4.84 1.92
C ALA A 62 1.17 5.87 0.79
N PHE A 63 1.96 5.74 -0.29
CA PHE A 63 1.86 6.62 -1.45
C PHE A 63 0.49 6.52 -2.14
N HIS A 64 0.00 5.31 -2.38
CA HIS A 64 -1.30 5.06 -2.99
C HIS A 64 -2.44 5.59 -2.12
N MET A 65 -2.38 5.32 -0.82
CA MET A 65 -3.35 5.78 0.17
C MET A 65 -3.38 7.31 0.23
N ARG A 66 -2.23 7.98 0.23
CA ARG A 66 -2.16 9.44 0.24
C ARG A 66 -2.89 10.06 -0.96
N ILE A 67 -2.69 9.52 -2.18
CA ILE A 67 -3.43 10.00 -3.36
C ILE A 67 -4.92 9.70 -3.22
N GLY A 68 -5.29 8.47 -2.84
CA GLY A 68 -6.69 8.07 -2.69
C GLY A 68 -7.45 8.89 -1.64
N LEU A 69 -6.80 9.19 -0.51
CA LEU A 69 -7.36 10.06 0.52
C LEU A 69 -7.50 11.50 0.04
N ASP A 70 -6.54 12.03 -0.73
CA ASP A 70 -6.66 13.36 -1.36
C ASP A 70 -7.88 13.41 -2.31
N GLU A 71 -8.22 12.32 -3.03
CA GLU A 71 -9.47 12.24 -3.82
C GLU A 71 -10.72 12.21 -2.95
N ILE A 72 -10.74 11.40 -1.89
CA ILE A 72 -11.88 11.35 -0.95
C ILE A 72 -12.10 12.70 -0.27
N ILE A 73 -11.03 13.38 0.16
CA ILE A 73 -11.12 14.69 0.80
C ILE A 73 -11.71 15.72 -0.18
N ASP A 74 -11.22 15.77 -1.41
CA ASP A 74 -11.73 16.72 -2.41
C ASP A 74 -13.21 16.48 -2.76
N ASP A 75 -13.65 15.21 -2.77
CA ASP A 75 -15.03 14.86 -3.11
C ASP A 75 -16.01 15.08 -1.95
N TYR A 76 -15.58 14.83 -0.72
CA TYR A 76 -16.49 14.73 0.44
C TYR A 76 -16.26 15.79 1.51
N ILE A 77 -15.13 16.50 1.49
CA ILE A 77 -14.82 17.59 2.43
C ILE A 77 -14.85 18.92 1.66
N GLY A 78 -16.06 19.36 1.32
CA GLY A 78 -16.34 20.75 0.97
C GLY A 78 -16.43 21.62 2.23
N ALA A 79 -16.23 22.93 2.10
CA ALA A 79 -16.31 23.88 3.22
C ALA A 79 -17.62 23.68 4.00
N GLY A 80 -17.53 23.11 5.20
CA GLY A 80 -18.64 23.09 6.12
C GLY A 80 -18.91 24.52 6.59
N ALA A 81 -20.13 25.01 6.34
CA ALA A 81 -20.68 26.32 6.69
C ALA A 81 -20.16 27.54 5.88
#